data_AF-A0A142YH31-F1
#
_entry.id   AF-A0A142YH31-F1
#
_cell.length_a   1.000
_cell.length_b   1.000
_cell.length_c   1.000
_cell.angle_alpha   90.00
_cell.angle_beta   90.00
_cell.angle_gamma   90.00
#
_symmetry.space_group_name_H-M   'P 1'
#
loop_
_entity.id
_entity.type
_entity.pdbx_description
1 polymer ?
#
loop_
_entity_poly.entity_id
_entity_poly.type
_entity_poly.pdbx_seq_one_letter_code
_entity_poly.pdbx_strand_id
1 'polypeptide(L)'
;MHDIDLIVTLTGGMAAALVLGYITFRLRLSPIVGYLLAGIAVGPATPGFTADQHLADQLAEVGVILLMFGVGLQFHLKELLAVKRVAIPGAVCQSVVATVLGTLLGHYHGWDWSAGLVFGMAISVASTVVLVRVLADNGDLHTQTGHIAVGWLVVEDLFTVFLLVMLPALFGPGRRGRGRSGRPSGWRP
;
A
#
# COMPACT_ATOMS: atom_id res chain seq x y z
N MET A 1 33.23 11.27 -7.44
CA MET A 1 32.90 9.90 -6.96
C MET A 1 31.39 9.71 -6.93
N HIS A 2 30.59 10.64 -6.38
CA HIS A 2 29.12 10.65 -6.49
C HIS A 2 28.57 10.51 -7.93
N ASP A 3 29.18 11.15 -8.93
CA ASP A 3 28.70 11.06 -10.32
C ASP A 3 28.82 9.65 -10.91
N ILE A 4 29.83 8.89 -10.47
CA ILE A 4 30.07 7.52 -10.93
C ILE A 4 29.05 6.60 -10.28
N ASP A 5 28.78 6.76 -8.98
CA ASP A 5 27.78 5.96 -8.25
C ASP A 5 26.37 6.16 -8.80
N LEU A 6 26.03 7.39 -9.22
CA LEU A 6 24.74 7.67 -9.86
C LEU A 6 24.62 6.96 -11.21
N ILE A 7 25.63 7.09 -12.09
CA ILE A 7 25.62 6.45 -13.42
C ILE A 7 25.56 4.93 -13.26
N VAL A 8 26.33 4.38 -12.33
CA VAL A 8 26.43 2.96 -12.08
C VAL A 8 25.14 2.41 -11.47
N THR A 9 24.52 3.11 -10.52
CA THR A 9 23.22 2.78 -9.93
C THR A 9 22.10 2.80 -10.98
N LEU A 10 22.03 3.86 -11.78
CA LEU A 10 21.04 3.97 -12.86
C LEU A 10 21.25 2.89 -13.92
N THR A 11 22.48 2.72 -14.39
CA THR A 11 22.78 1.77 -15.46
C THR A 11 22.55 0.33 -15.00
N GLY A 12 23.06 -0.04 -13.82
CA GLY A 12 22.87 -1.37 -13.25
C GLY A 12 21.40 -1.67 -12.94
N GLY A 13 20.72 -0.74 -12.28
CA GLY A 13 19.30 -0.85 -11.95
C GLY A 13 18.41 -0.95 -13.19
N MET A 14 18.58 -0.05 -14.17
CA MET A 14 17.79 -0.06 -15.40
C MET A 14 18.11 -1.26 -16.29
N ALA A 15 19.37 -1.69 -16.39
CA ALA A 15 19.73 -2.88 -17.16
C ALA A 15 19.11 -4.13 -16.55
N ALA A 16 19.22 -4.31 -15.22
CA ALA A 16 18.59 -5.43 -14.54
C ALA A 16 17.06 -5.40 -14.68
N ALA A 17 16.44 -4.23 -14.50
CA ALA A 17 15.00 -4.05 -14.66
C ALA A 17 14.54 -4.34 -16.10
N LEU A 18 15.32 -3.96 -17.11
CA LEU A 18 15.02 -4.24 -18.51
C LEU A 18 15.11 -5.74 -18.81
N VAL A 19 16.18 -6.41 -18.36
CA VAL A 19 16.38 -7.85 -18.58
C VAL A 19 15.30 -8.66 -17.87
N LEU A 20 15.10 -8.44 -16.57
CA LEU A 20 14.13 -9.20 -15.78
C LEU A 20 12.69 -8.83 -16.15
N GLY A 21 12.40 -7.56 -16.40
CA GLY A 21 11.12 -7.10 -16.92
C GLY A 21 10.77 -7.78 -18.24
N TYR A 22 11.73 -7.84 -19.18
CA TYR A 22 11.55 -8.53 -20.47
C TYR A 22 11.32 -10.03 -20.29
N ILE A 23 12.06 -10.68 -19.39
CA ILE A 23 11.86 -12.11 -19.06
C ILE A 23 10.46 -12.33 -18.51
N THR A 24 10.00 -11.53 -17.53
CA THR A 24 8.65 -11.65 -16.98
C THR A 24 7.57 -11.40 -18.01
N PHE A 25 7.77 -10.41 -18.89
CA PHE A 25 6.85 -10.15 -20.00
C PHE A 25 6.77 -11.34 -20.96
N ARG A 26 7.90 -11.96 -21.30
CA ARG A 26 7.96 -13.19 -22.11
C ARG A 26 7.24 -14.37 -21.46
N LEU A 27 7.23 -14.44 -20.13
CA LEU A 27 6.50 -15.45 -19.36
C LEU A 27 5.00 -15.12 -19.19
N ARG A 28 4.49 -14.05 -19.82
CA ARG A 28 3.11 -13.55 -19.67
C ARG A 28 2.77 -13.10 -18.25
N LEU A 29 3.79 -12.68 -17.48
CA LEU A 29 3.60 -12.02 -16.19
C LEU A 29 3.63 -10.51 -16.36
N SER A 30 3.07 -9.77 -15.39
CA SER A 30 3.18 -8.31 -15.36
C SER A 30 4.67 -7.90 -15.24
N PRO A 31 5.16 -6.95 -16.06
CA PRO A 31 6.54 -6.47 -15.99
C PRO A 31 6.97 -5.94 -14.62
N ILE A 32 6.03 -5.46 -13.80
CA ILE A 32 6.29 -5.00 -12.42
C ILE A 32 6.97 -6.10 -11.58
N VAL A 33 6.61 -7.36 -11.79
CA VAL A 33 7.23 -8.48 -11.09
C VAL A 33 8.72 -8.55 -11.42
N GLY A 34 9.08 -8.36 -12.69
CA GLY A 34 10.48 -8.34 -13.14
C GLY A 34 11.25 -7.13 -12.57
N TYR A 35 10.60 -5.97 -12.48
CA TYR A 35 11.20 -4.78 -11.86
C TYR A 35 11.46 -4.96 -10.36
N LEU A 36 10.53 -5.61 -9.64
CA LEU A 36 10.71 -5.95 -8.22
C LEU A 36 11.87 -6.94 -8.03
N LEU A 37 11.94 -7.98 -8.86
CA LEU A 37 13.06 -8.93 -8.83
C LEU A 37 14.40 -8.25 -9.14
N ALA A 38 14.42 -7.29 -10.07
CA ALA A 38 15.61 -6.50 -10.37
C ALA A 38 16.04 -5.64 -9.18
N GLY A 39 15.10 -5.01 -8.48
CA GLY A 39 15.39 -4.27 -7.24
C GLY A 39 16.00 -5.16 -6.15
N ILE A 40 15.47 -6.38 -5.99
CA ILE A 40 16.03 -7.36 -5.04
C ILE A 40 17.43 -7.83 -5.46
N ALA A 41 17.69 -7.97 -6.76
CA ALA A 41 18.95 -8.46 -7.32
C ALA A 41 20.07 -7.40 -7.41
N VAL A 42 19.71 -6.12 -7.42
CA VAL A 42 20.65 -4.98 -7.42
C VAL A 42 20.75 -4.34 -6.01
N GLY A 43 19.94 -4.83 -5.07
CA GLY A 43 19.91 -4.41 -3.68
C GLY A 43 20.99 -5.07 -2.81
N PRO A 44 21.13 -4.64 -1.55
CA PRO A 44 22.18 -5.11 -0.64
C PRO A 44 22.04 -6.59 -0.24
N ALA A 45 20.89 -7.21 -0.52
CA ALA A 45 20.62 -8.61 -0.21
C ALA A 45 21.27 -9.60 -1.18
N THR A 46 21.83 -9.14 -2.30
CA THR A 46 22.52 -9.98 -3.29
C THR A 46 24.03 -9.76 -3.25
N PRO A 47 24.87 -10.82 -3.18
CA PRO A 47 26.31 -10.66 -3.23
C PRO A 47 26.73 -10.20 -4.63
N GLY A 48 27.22 -8.96 -4.75
CA GLY A 48 27.64 -8.37 -6.02
C GLY A 48 27.53 -6.85 -6.07
N PHE A 49 27.02 -6.35 -7.19
CA PHE A 49 26.82 -4.93 -7.45
C PHE A 49 25.72 -4.34 -6.54
N THR A 50 26.09 -3.43 -5.64
CA THR A 50 25.15 -2.75 -4.74
C THR A 50 24.91 -1.33 -5.21
N ALA A 51 23.69 -1.04 -5.63
CA ALA A 51 23.24 0.33 -5.88
C ALA A 51 23.27 1.17 -4.61
N ASP A 52 23.49 2.48 -4.75
CA ASP A 52 23.31 3.42 -3.66
C ASP A 52 21.81 3.51 -3.31
N GLN A 53 21.45 3.00 -2.13
CA GLN A 53 20.07 2.94 -1.66
C GLN A 53 19.47 4.33 -1.46
N HIS A 54 20.27 5.31 -1.01
CA HIS A 54 19.78 6.66 -0.78
C HIS A 54 19.42 7.36 -2.10
N LEU A 55 20.28 7.24 -3.11
CA LEU A 55 19.98 7.77 -4.44
C LEU A 55 18.82 7.02 -5.10
N ALA A 56 18.77 5.70 -4.96
CA ALA A 56 17.68 4.89 -5.50
C ALA A 56 16.32 5.26 -4.90
N ASP A 57 16.25 5.49 -3.59
CA ASP A 57 15.01 5.90 -2.90
C ASP A 57 14.53 7.28 -3.38
N GLN A 58 15.43 8.25 -3.51
CA GLN A 58 15.11 9.59 -4.04
C GLN A 58 14.58 9.52 -5.48
N LEU A 59 15.23 8.73 -6.33
CA LEU A 59 14.81 8.55 -7.72
C LEU A 59 13.47 7.80 -7.81
N ALA A 60 13.24 6.81 -6.94
CA ALA A 60 11.99 6.07 -6.87
C ALA A 60 10.83 6.96 -6.42
N GLU A 61 11.05 7.85 -5.43
CA GLU A 61 10.04 8.80 -4.98
C GLU A 61 9.61 9.74 -6.11
N VAL A 62 10.56 10.34 -6.83
CA VAL A 62 10.27 11.16 -8.02
C VAL A 62 9.56 10.35 -9.09
N GLY A 63 10.00 9.12 -9.35
CA GLY A 63 9.37 8.23 -10.32
C GLY A 63 7.91 7.90 -9.99
N VAL A 64 7.60 7.62 -8.72
CA VAL A 64 6.23 7.37 -8.25
C VAL A 64 5.38 8.63 -8.34
N ILE A 65 5.91 9.80 -7.97
CA ILE A 65 5.21 11.08 -8.11
C ILE A 65 4.85 11.34 -9.58
N LEU A 66 5.81 11.19 -10.50
CA LEU A 66 5.57 11.36 -11.94
C LEU A 66 4.57 10.35 -12.48
N LEU A 67 4.61 9.10 -12.00
CA LEU A 67 3.65 8.07 -12.39
C LEU A 67 2.24 8.41 -11.92
N MET A 68 2.06 8.73 -10.64
CA MET A 68 0.75 9.07 -10.07
C MET A 68 0.19 10.36 -10.67
N PHE A 69 1.06 11.33 -10.96
CA PHE A 69 0.69 12.53 -11.69
C PHE A 69 0.24 12.22 -13.13
N GLY A 70 1.03 11.42 -13.87
CA GLY A 70 0.70 11.02 -15.24
C GLY A 70 -0.62 10.25 -15.33
N VAL A 71 -0.87 9.33 -14.39
CA VAL A 71 -2.16 8.65 -14.26
C VAL A 71 -3.27 9.66 -13.98
N GLY A 72 -3.05 10.60 -13.06
CA GLY A 72 -4.01 11.65 -12.71
C GLY A 72 -4.40 12.51 -13.91
N LEU A 73 -3.46 12.83 -14.81
CA LEU A 73 -3.72 13.59 -16.04
C LEU A 73 -4.56 12.82 -17.07
N GLN A 74 -4.46 11.49 -17.09
CA GLN A 74 -5.20 10.64 -18.03
C GLN A 74 -6.64 10.37 -17.57
N PHE A 75 -6.97 10.64 -16.31
CA PHE A 75 -8.27 10.30 -15.72
C PHE A 75 -9.24 11.47 -15.63
N HIS A 76 -10.51 11.24 -15.98
CA HIS A 76 -11.55 12.24 -15.79
C HIS A 76 -12.35 11.95 -14.52
N LEU A 77 -12.50 12.95 -13.64
CA LEU A 77 -13.28 12.81 -12.39
C LEU A 77 -14.74 12.35 -12.63
N LYS A 78 -15.30 12.66 -13.80
CA LYS A 78 -16.64 12.22 -14.22
C LYS A 78 -16.75 10.71 -14.35
N GLU A 79 -15.69 10.05 -14.80
CA GLU A 79 -15.63 8.60 -14.99
C GLU A 79 -15.68 7.88 -13.64
N LEU A 80 -14.96 8.43 -12.64
CA LEU A 80 -14.99 7.96 -11.26
C LEU A 80 -16.40 8.05 -10.65
N LEU A 81 -17.06 9.19 -10.86
CA LEU A 81 -18.40 9.44 -10.34
C LEU A 81 -19.48 8.57 -11.00
N ALA A 82 -19.26 8.14 -12.24
CA ALA A 82 -20.17 7.26 -12.97
C ALA A 82 -20.25 5.86 -12.35
N VAL A 83 -19.14 5.35 -11.81
CA VAL A 83 -19.02 3.99 -11.27
C VAL A 83 -19.25 3.89 -9.75
N LYS A 84 -19.53 5.02 -9.08
CA LYS A 84 -19.68 5.10 -7.62
C LYS A 84 -20.67 4.11 -7.01
N ARG A 85 -21.74 3.75 -7.76
CA ARG A 85 -22.76 2.80 -7.31
C ARG A 85 -22.24 1.36 -7.16
N VAL A 86 -21.17 1.02 -7.88
CA VAL A 86 -20.53 -0.30 -7.82
C VAL A 86 -19.28 -0.24 -6.95
N ALA A 87 -18.44 0.77 -7.15
CA ALA A 87 -17.17 0.92 -6.44
C ALA A 87 -17.33 1.11 -4.93
N ILE A 88 -18.26 1.95 -4.48
CA ILE A 88 -18.44 2.26 -3.04
C ILE A 88 -18.87 1.02 -2.24
N PRO A 89 -20.00 0.36 -2.54
CA PRO A 89 -20.42 -0.79 -1.76
C PRO A 89 -19.43 -1.96 -1.89
N GLY A 90 -18.79 -2.10 -3.05
CA GLY A 90 -17.76 -3.09 -3.28
C GLY A 90 -16.56 -2.92 -2.34
N ALA A 91 -15.94 -1.74 -2.32
CA ALA A 91 -14.78 -1.43 -1.49
C ALA A 91 -15.07 -1.60 0.00
N VAL A 92 -16.21 -1.08 0.47
CA VAL A 92 -16.61 -1.23 1.88
C VAL A 92 -16.85 -2.69 2.24
N CYS A 93 -17.58 -3.44 1.40
CA CYS A 93 -17.87 -4.84 1.65
C CYS A 93 -16.59 -5.68 1.69
N GLN A 94 -15.71 -5.53 0.69
CA GLN A 94 -14.45 -6.26 0.65
C GLN A 94 -13.54 -5.89 1.82
N SER A 95 -13.44 -4.60 2.18
CA SER A 95 -12.59 -4.18 3.29
C SER A 95 -13.09 -4.73 4.63
N VAL A 96 -14.40 -4.73 4.87
CA VAL A 96 -15.00 -5.35 6.06
C VAL A 96 -14.77 -6.85 6.06
N VAL A 97 -15.00 -7.54 4.94
CA VAL A 97 -14.79 -9.00 4.83
C VAL A 97 -13.32 -9.35 5.06
N ALA A 98 -12.37 -8.65 4.43
CA ALA A 98 -10.94 -8.85 4.62
C ALA A 98 -10.52 -8.62 6.08
N THR A 99 -11.04 -7.55 6.69
CA THR A 99 -10.77 -7.24 8.10
C THR A 99 -11.30 -8.32 9.03
N VAL A 100 -12.54 -8.79 8.82
CA VAL A 100 -13.14 -9.86 9.63
C VAL A 100 -12.37 -11.17 9.47
N LEU A 101 -12.05 -11.56 8.24
CA LEU A 101 -11.29 -12.79 7.98
C LEU A 101 -9.88 -12.71 8.59
N GLY A 102 -9.19 -11.58 8.44
CA GLY A 102 -7.88 -11.38 9.07
C GLY A 102 -7.95 -11.38 10.60
N THR A 103 -9.01 -10.81 11.18
CA THR A 103 -9.24 -10.85 12.63
C THR A 103 -9.46 -12.27 13.14
N LEU A 104 -10.28 -13.06 12.43
CA LEU A 104 -10.54 -14.46 12.77
C LEU A 104 -9.26 -15.31 12.65
N LEU A 105 -8.44 -15.08 11.62
CA LEU A 105 -7.15 -15.73 11.46
C LEU A 105 -6.19 -15.39 12.59
N GLY A 106 -6.09 -14.11 12.97
CA GLY A 106 -5.28 -13.67 14.11
C GLY A 106 -5.74 -14.31 15.42
N HIS A 107 -7.06 -14.35 15.64
CA HIS A 107 -7.62 -14.98 16.84
C HIS A 107 -7.36 -16.49 16.88
N TYR A 108 -7.46 -17.17 15.73
CA TYR A 108 -7.11 -18.59 15.60
C TYR A 108 -5.63 -18.86 15.93
N HIS A 109 -4.74 -17.90 15.64
CA HIS A 109 -3.33 -17.95 16.03
C HIS A 109 -3.07 -17.58 17.51
N GLY A 110 -4.12 -17.39 18.31
CA GLY A 110 -4.03 -17.06 19.72
C GLY A 110 -3.82 -15.58 20.03
N TRP A 111 -3.98 -14.69 19.04
CA TRP A 111 -3.86 -13.25 19.29
C TRP A 111 -5.12 -12.68 19.95
N ASP A 112 -4.91 -11.62 20.74
CA ASP A 112 -6.02 -10.86 21.32
C ASP A 112 -6.89 -10.25 20.21
N TRP A 113 -8.19 -10.07 20.47
CA TRP A 113 -9.14 -9.49 19.51
C TRP A 113 -8.69 -8.11 19.00
N SER A 114 -8.04 -7.33 19.86
CA SER A 114 -7.46 -6.04 19.48
C SER A 114 -6.34 -6.17 18.45
N ALA A 115 -5.40 -7.09 18.67
CA ALA A 115 -4.30 -7.37 17.75
C ALA A 115 -4.81 -8.00 16.44
N GLY A 116 -5.78 -8.91 16.52
CA GLY A 116 -6.45 -9.49 15.35
C GLY A 116 -7.14 -8.43 14.49
N LEU A 117 -7.82 -7.46 15.10
CA LEU A 117 -8.48 -6.38 14.36
C LEU A 117 -7.46 -5.51 13.61
N VAL A 118 -6.37 -5.11 14.28
CA VAL A 118 -5.29 -4.33 13.65
C VAL A 118 -4.68 -5.09 12.48
N PHE A 119 -4.44 -6.39 12.65
CA PHE A 119 -3.93 -7.26 11.60
C PHE A 119 -4.89 -7.39 10.42
N GLY A 120 -6.18 -7.60 10.69
CA GLY A 120 -7.21 -7.65 9.64
C GLY A 120 -7.30 -6.35 8.85
N MET A 121 -7.26 -5.21 9.53
CA MET A 121 -7.22 -3.89 8.87
C MET A 121 -5.95 -3.74 8.03
N ALA A 122 -4.79 -4.15 8.54
CA ALA A 122 -3.53 -4.08 7.80
C ALA A 122 -3.53 -4.93 6.52
N ILE A 123 -4.13 -6.13 6.56
CA ILE A 123 -4.27 -7.00 5.37
C ILE A 123 -5.30 -6.46 4.37
N SER A 124 -6.30 -5.72 4.85
CA SER A 124 -7.35 -5.18 3.99
C SER A 124 -6.86 -4.13 2.99
N VAL A 125 -5.71 -3.49 3.22
CA VAL A 125 -5.22 -2.36 2.42
C VAL A 125 -4.55 -2.84 1.14
N ALA A 126 -5.08 -2.42 -0.01
CA ALA A 126 -4.47 -2.65 -1.32
C ALA A 126 -3.38 -1.62 -1.67
N SER A 127 -2.44 -2.02 -2.53
CA SER A 127 -1.45 -1.10 -3.12
C SER A 127 -2.02 -0.40 -4.36
N THR A 128 -2.45 0.84 -4.19
CA THR A 128 -3.07 1.67 -5.25
C THR A 128 -2.11 1.88 -6.43
N VAL A 129 -0.86 2.25 -6.15
CA VAL A 129 0.18 2.52 -7.15
C VAL A 129 0.41 1.32 -8.06
N VAL A 130 0.52 0.12 -7.48
CA VAL A 130 0.79 -1.10 -8.23
C VAL A 130 -0.40 -1.46 -9.13
N LEU A 131 -1.63 -1.46 -8.60
CA LEU A 131 -2.80 -1.81 -9.41
C LEU A 131 -3.00 -0.81 -10.56
N VAL A 132 -2.89 0.48 -10.28
CA VAL A 132 -2.94 1.55 -11.29
C VAL A 132 -1.88 1.34 -12.36
N ARG A 133 -0.65 1.01 -11.97
CA ARG A 133 0.43 0.75 -12.92
C ARG A 133 0.14 -0.45 -13.80
N VAL A 134 -0.38 -1.54 -13.23
CA VAL A 134 -0.78 -2.73 -14.01
C VAL A 134 -1.88 -2.39 -15.02
N LEU A 135 -2.89 -1.61 -14.62
CA LEU A 135 -3.95 -1.17 -15.52
C LEU A 135 -3.42 -0.28 -16.65
N ALA A 136 -2.47 0.61 -16.34
CA ALA A 136 -1.80 1.46 -17.32
C ALA A 136 -0.97 0.64 -18.32
N ASP A 137 -0.16 -0.30 -17.81
CA ASP A 137 0.71 -1.16 -18.62
C ASP A 137 -0.11 -2.09 -19.55
N ASN A 138 -1.31 -2.50 -19.12
CA ASN A 138 -2.24 -3.31 -19.93
C ASN A 138 -3.14 -2.47 -20.87
N GLY A 139 -3.13 -1.13 -20.76
CA GLY A 139 -4.01 -0.25 -21.53
C GLY A 139 -5.48 -0.28 -21.08
N ASP A 140 -5.79 -0.87 -19.93
CA ASP A 140 -7.14 -1.02 -19.40
C ASP A 140 -7.65 0.20 -18.62
N LEU A 141 -6.79 1.20 -18.42
CA LEU A 141 -7.04 2.37 -17.57
C LEU A 141 -8.34 3.11 -17.93
N HIS A 142 -8.63 3.27 -19.23
CA HIS A 142 -9.78 4.00 -19.77
C HIS A 142 -11.02 3.11 -20.00
N THR A 143 -10.93 1.83 -19.65
CA THR A 143 -12.07 0.92 -19.78
C THR A 143 -13.04 1.11 -18.62
N GLN A 144 -14.28 0.65 -18.79
CA GLN A 144 -15.24 0.64 -17.69
C GLN A 144 -14.71 -0.13 -16.47
N THR A 145 -13.99 -1.23 -16.69
CA THR A 145 -13.32 -2.01 -15.65
C THR A 145 -12.23 -1.21 -14.95
N GLY A 146 -11.43 -0.46 -15.71
CA GLY A 146 -10.39 0.42 -15.17
C GLY A 146 -10.96 1.53 -14.30
N HIS A 147 -12.05 2.16 -14.75
CA HIS A 147 -12.74 3.18 -13.96
C HIS A 147 -13.32 2.61 -12.66
N ILE A 148 -13.94 1.41 -12.71
CA ILE A 148 -14.44 0.72 -11.50
C ILE A 148 -13.29 0.41 -10.54
N ALA A 149 -12.17 -0.13 -11.05
CA ALA A 149 -11.01 -0.49 -10.22
C ALA A 149 -10.39 0.74 -9.54
N VAL A 150 -10.17 1.84 -10.27
CA VAL A 150 -9.64 3.08 -9.68
C VAL A 150 -10.65 3.71 -8.72
N GLY A 151 -11.94 3.70 -9.05
CA GLY A 151 -13.02 4.12 -8.14
C GLY A 151 -13.04 3.33 -6.84
N TRP A 152 -12.84 2.03 -6.93
CA TRP A 152 -12.76 1.15 -5.78
C TRP A 152 -11.56 1.50 -4.91
N LEU A 153 -10.36 1.60 -5.51
CA LEU A 153 -9.12 1.96 -4.82
C LEU A 153 -9.24 3.29 -4.07
N VAL A 154 -9.83 4.32 -4.68
CA VAL A 154 -10.00 5.65 -4.04
C VAL A 154 -10.93 5.57 -2.83
N VAL A 155 -12.01 4.80 -2.92
CA VAL A 155 -12.94 4.62 -1.78
C VAL A 155 -12.27 3.83 -0.67
N GLU A 156 -11.54 2.78 -1.02
CA GLU A 156 -10.80 1.93 -0.09
C GLU A 156 -9.71 2.72 0.67
N ASP A 157 -8.94 3.55 -0.03
CA ASP A 157 -7.90 4.40 0.57
C ASP A 157 -8.51 5.41 1.56
N LEU A 158 -9.62 6.07 1.17
CA LEU A 158 -10.33 7.00 2.05
C LEU A 158 -10.87 6.29 3.30
N PHE A 159 -11.39 5.08 3.15
CA PHE A 159 -11.86 4.27 4.27
C PHE A 159 -10.71 3.84 5.18
N THR A 160 -9.57 3.45 4.61
CA THR A 160 -8.36 3.09 5.34
C THR A 160 -7.84 4.26 6.17
N VAL A 161 -7.74 5.46 5.57
CA VAL A 161 -7.36 6.68 6.30
C VAL A 161 -8.32 6.95 7.46
N PHE A 162 -9.64 6.82 7.23
CA PHE A 162 -10.63 6.98 8.28
C PHE A 162 -10.45 5.97 9.43
N LEU A 163 -10.22 4.69 9.11
CA LEU A 163 -9.96 3.65 10.11
C LEU A 163 -8.66 3.91 10.89
N LEU A 164 -7.58 4.31 10.21
CA LEU A 164 -6.30 4.64 10.82
C LEU A 164 -6.44 5.82 11.80
N VAL A 165 -7.25 6.82 11.47
CA VAL A 165 -7.55 7.95 12.38
C VAL A 165 -8.41 7.51 13.57
N MET A 166 -9.27 6.51 13.41
CA MET A 166 -10.10 5.96 14.49
C MET A 166 -9.36 5.00 15.42
N LEU A 167 -8.27 4.39 14.97
CA LEU A 167 -7.46 3.43 15.75
C LEU A 167 -7.06 3.97 17.14
N PRO A 168 -6.48 5.18 17.29
CA PRO A 168 -6.17 5.76 18.59
C PRO A 168 -7.40 6.01 19.48
N ALA A 169 -8.58 6.27 18.92
CA ALA A 169 -9.80 6.44 19.71
C ALA A 169 -10.34 5.10 20.27
N LEU A 170 -10.08 4.00 19.56
CA LEU A 170 -10.48 2.65 19.95
C LEU A 170 -9.45 2.00 20.91
N PHE A 171 -8.16 2.23 20.69
CA PHE A 171 -7.07 1.56 21.40
C PHE A 171 -6.14 2.48 22.20
N GLY A 172 -6.35 3.79 22.15
CA GLY A 172 -5.52 4.75 22.85
C GLY A 172 -5.63 4.62 24.37
N PRO A 173 -4.62 5.11 25.13
CA PRO A 173 -4.51 4.92 26.59
C PRO A 173 -5.66 5.51 27.45
N GLY A 174 -6.70 6.10 26.86
CA GLY A 174 -7.70 6.94 27.54
C GLY A 174 -8.90 6.23 28.18
N ARG A 175 -9.08 4.91 28.05
CA ARG A 175 -10.30 4.23 28.54
C ARG A 175 -10.11 3.21 29.67
N ARG A 176 -8.89 2.99 30.18
CA ARG A 176 -8.63 2.12 31.35
C ARG A 176 -8.49 2.86 32.70
N GLY A 177 -8.87 4.14 32.77
CA GLY A 177 -8.57 5.01 33.93
C GLY A 177 -9.73 5.80 34.52
N ARG A 178 -11.00 5.40 34.34
CA ARG A 178 -12.13 6.03 35.07
C ARG A 178 -13.01 4.98 35.72
N GLY A 179 -12.66 4.61 36.94
CA GLY A 179 -13.59 3.92 37.83
C GLY A 179 -12.96 2.94 38.81
N ARG A 180 -12.28 3.44 39.85
CA ARG A 180 -12.41 2.93 41.24
C ARG A 180 -11.59 3.76 42.24
N SER A 181 -12.33 4.65 42.92
CA SER A 181 -12.32 4.90 44.37
C SER A 181 -11.01 4.83 45.18
N GLY A 182 -10.63 5.97 45.76
CA GLY A 182 -9.85 6.06 47.00
C GLY A 182 -10.17 7.37 47.71
N ARG A 183 -11.06 7.30 48.71
CA ARG A 183 -11.51 8.41 49.57
C ARG A 183 -10.33 9.17 50.21
N PRO A 184 -10.46 10.48 50.51
CA PRO A 184 -9.55 11.13 51.45
C PRO A 184 -9.92 10.69 52.88
N SER A 185 -9.31 9.61 53.38
CA SER A 185 -9.13 9.42 54.83
C SER A 185 -7.92 10.27 55.22
N GLY A 186 -8.04 11.30 56.03
CA GLY A 186 -8.66 11.26 57.32
C GLY A 186 -7.60 11.70 58.32
N TRP A 187 -7.53 13.01 58.48
CA TRP A 187 -6.89 13.74 59.57
C TRP A 187 -7.02 12.99 60.90
N ARG A 188 -5.91 12.70 61.60
CA ARG A 188 -5.78 12.52 63.06
C ARG A 188 -4.33 12.77 63.50
N PRO A 189 -4.13 13.25 64.73
CA PRO A 189 -3.15 14.28 65.12
C PRO A 189 -1.74 13.77 65.39
#